data_AF-A0A1H0SEV0-F1
#
_entry.id   AF-A0A1H0SEV0-F1
#
_cell.length_a   1.000
_cell.length_b   1.000
_cell.length_c   1.000
_cell.angle_alpha   90.00
_cell.angle_beta   90.00
_cell.angle_gamma   90.00
#
_symmetry.space_group_name_H-M   'P 1'
#
loop_
_entity.id
_entity.type
_entity.pdbx_description
1 polymer ?
#
loop_
_entity_poly.entity_id
_entity_poly.type
_entity_poly.pdbx_seq_one_letter_code
_entity_poly.pdbx_strand_id
1 'polypeptide(L)'
;MTTLGEITVTGAYEGEFTNWNACFNTIGLPGQEFAFALSYMFSEDAFWDMDRKMSHASPTDVVNMLLHACAIYDYSAAGWPKNPIEAYQVVPPNTPYTPSPYPLDGTIWSIPKVTGHWLWGNGSPVSIDIESLAINVTASRIGAGTENSFESFAAAHPNPGTYDYDSGPYGYSTYGDGNAVSALVVGGISLRTTGSFTRMEDGSFTFTGSTGAYDDIFNMDRRPGRPWWADAVVDVFNSIGGQDFTVIINGKLPTNLTGR
;
A
#
# COMPACT_ATOMS: atom_id res chain seq x y z
N MET A 1 9.69 -11.11 -33.30
CA MET A 1 9.25 -9.72 -33.61
C MET A 1 7.88 -9.60 -32.96
N THR A 2 7.85 -9.16 -31.71
CA THR A 2 6.64 -9.13 -30.89
C THR A 2 6.19 -7.68 -30.86
N THR A 3 5.23 -7.35 -31.71
CA THR A 3 4.53 -6.07 -31.63
C THR A 3 3.73 -6.08 -30.34
N LEU A 4 4.26 -5.41 -29.31
CA LEU A 4 3.42 -4.73 -28.31
C LEU A 4 2.36 -3.99 -29.12
N GLY A 5 1.08 -4.28 -28.86
CA GLY A 5 -0.02 -3.57 -29.50
C GLY A 5 0.30 -2.08 -29.47
N GLU A 6 0.24 -1.43 -30.63
CA GLU A 6 0.37 0.02 -30.71
C GLU A 6 -0.59 0.60 -29.67
N ILE A 7 -0.04 1.23 -28.62
CA ILE A 7 -0.82 1.96 -27.63
C ILE A 7 -1.49 3.08 -28.41
N THR A 8 -2.71 2.82 -28.86
CA THR A 8 -3.57 3.82 -29.47
C THR A 8 -4.49 4.27 -28.36
N VAL A 9 -4.16 5.40 -27.73
CA VAL A 9 -5.11 6.11 -26.86
C VAL A 9 -6.21 6.64 -27.80
N THR A 10 -7.30 5.87 -27.94
CA THR A 10 -8.41 6.19 -28.87
C THR A 10 -9.46 7.12 -28.27
N GLY A 11 -9.24 7.63 -27.05
CA GLY A 11 -10.11 8.64 -26.45
C GLY A 11 -9.54 10.04 -26.64
N ALA A 12 -10.32 10.95 -27.21
CA ALA A 12 -10.17 12.36 -26.86
C ALA A 12 -10.48 12.47 -25.36
N TYR A 13 -9.56 13.04 -24.58
CA TYR A 13 -9.87 13.45 -23.22
C TYR A 13 -10.97 14.52 -23.29
N GLU A 14 -12.21 14.14 -22.98
CA GLU A 14 -13.38 15.04 -22.93
C GLU A 14 -13.67 15.54 -21.49
N GLY A 15 -12.65 15.54 -20.61
CA GLY A 15 -12.76 16.18 -19.31
C GLY A 15 -12.65 17.71 -19.41
N GLU A 16 -13.31 18.44 -18.51
CA GLU A 16 -13.33 19.92 -18.46
C GLU A 16 -11.95 20.59 -18.32
N PHE A 17 -10.87 19.82 -18.12
CA PHE A 17 -9.55 20.35 -17.76
C PHE A 17 -8.48 20.06 -18.81
N THR A 18 -7.85 21.11 -19.34
CA THR A 18 -6.86 21.01 -20.44
C THR A 18 -5.55 20.28 -20.07
N ASN A 19 -5.34 20.00 -18.78
CA ASN A 19 -4.23 19.21 -18.25
C ASN A 19 -4.50 18.86 -16.78
N TRP A 20 -3.71 17.93 -16.24
CA TRP A 20 -3.78 17.51 -14.83
C TRP A 20 -3.65 18.67 -13.84
N ASN A 21 -2.89 19.72 -14.16
CA ASN A 21 -2.70 20.90 -13.30
C ASN A 21 -3.98 21.76 -13.15
N ALA A 22 -4.78 21.88 -14.21
CA ALA A 22 -6.08 22.55 -14.18
C ALA A 22 -7.12 21.75 -13.37
N CYS A 23 -7.06 20.42 -13.44
CA CYS A 23 -7.85 19.54 -12.59
C CYS A 23 -7.45 19.73 -11.12
N PHE A 24 -6.15 19.81 -10.81
CA PHE A 24 -5.64 19.92 -9.44
C PHE A 24 -5.88 21.27 -8.75
N ASN A 25 -5.89 22.39 -9.49
CA ASN A 25 -6.16 23.72 -8.90
C ASN A 25 -7.66 23.97 -8.60
N THR A 26 -8.57 23.35 -9.36
CA THR A 26 -10.03 23.60 -9.25
C THR A 26 -10.67 22.92 -8.04
N ILE A 27 -10.02 21.88 -7.51
CA ILE A 27 -10.55 20.98 -6.49
C ILE A 27 -10.21 21.38 -5.05
N GLY A 28 -9.57 22.54 -4.84
CA GLY A 28 -9.38 23.13 -3.51
C GLY A 28 -8.58 22.28 -2.52
N LEU A 29 -7.91 21.23 -3.00
CA LEU A 29 -6.98 20.42 -2.22
C LEU A 29 -5.62 21.12 -2.31
N PRO A 30 -4.96 21.45 -1.18
CA PRO A 30 -3.58 21.90 -1.21
C PRO A 30 -2.75 20.79 -1.86
N GLY A 31 -2.31 21.02 -3.10
CA GLY A 31 -1.72 20.04 -4.00
C GLY A 31 -0.37 19.51 -3.53
N GLN A 32 -0.37 18.67 -2.51
CA GLN A 32 0.83 17.97 -2.04
C GLN A 32 0.62 16.46 -2.02
N GLU A 33 -0.40 15.84 -1.42
CA GLU A 33 -0.28 14.41 -1.08
C GLU A 33 -0.30 13.42 -2.28
N PHE A 34 -0.99 13.73 -3.38
CA PHE A 34 -0.98 12.87 -4.58
C PHE A 34 0.12 13.26 -5.58
N ALA A 35 0.43 14.55 -5.66
CA ALA A 35 1.69 15.00 -6.22
C ALA A 35 2.87 14.40 -5.45
N PHE A 36 2.76 14.10 -4.15
CA PHE A 36 3.74 13.43 -3.29
C PHE A 36 3.90 11.96 -3.65
N ALA A 37 2.80 11.22 -3.87
CA ALA A 37 2.85 9.81 -4.25
C ALA A 37 3.45 9.62 -5.66
N LEU A 38 3.13 10.53 -6.60
CA LEU A 38 3.75 10.58 -7.93
C LEU A 38 5.12 11.28 -7.95
N SER A 39 5.42 12.22 -7.05
CA SER A 39 6.74 12.89 -6.96
C SER A 39 7.76 12.02 -6.26
N TYR A 40 7.34 11.14 -5.34
CA TYR A 40 8.22 10.13 -4.75
C TYR A 40 8.60 9.02 -5.73
N MET A 41 7.86 8.84 -6.83
CA MET A 41 8.37 8.05 -7.95
C MET A 41 9.67 8.66 -8.56
N PHE A 42 10.07 9.91 -8.20
CA PHE A 42 11.15 10.66 -8.86
C PHE A 42 12.04 11.56 -7.97
N SER A 43 12.33 11.14 -6.73
CA SER A 43 13.37 11.66 -5.80
C SER A 43 13.23 13.12 -5.27
N GLU A 44 13.73 13.33 -4.05
CA GLU A 44 13.57 14.55 -3.24
C GLU A 44 14.28 15.81 -3.78
N ASP A 45 15.15 15.70 -4.79
CA ASP A 45 15.93 16.83 -5.32
C ASP A 45 15.36 17.46 -6.61
N ALA A 46 14.22 16.99 -7.13
CA ALA A 46 13.63 17.47 -8.39
C ALA A 46 12.32 18.27 -8.21
N PHE A 47 12.04 18.78 -7.00
CA PHE A 47 10.79 19.41 -6.59
C PHE A 47 10.27 20.55 -7.51
N TRP A 48 11.15 21.19 -8.30
CA TRP A 48 10.81 22.36 -9.12
C TRP A 48 10.89 22.17 -10.64
N ASP A 49 11.44 21.06 -11.12
CA ASP A 49 11.67 20.83 -12.56
C ASP A 49 10.65 19.86 -13.17
N MET A 50 9.95 19.09 -12.33
CA MET A 50 9.16 17.94 -12.78
C MET A 50 7.68 18.21 -12.98
N ASP A 51 7.09 19.17 -12.24
CA ASP A 51 5.78 19.75 -12.58
C ASP A 51 5.80 20.35 -14.01
N ARG A 52 6.95 20.89 -14.41
CA ARG A 52 7.24 21.35 -15.79
C ARG A 52 7.44 20.21 -16.80
N LYS A 53 7.90 19.03 -16.39
CA LYS A 53 8.15 17.89 -17.30
C LYS A 53 6.93 16.99 -17.47
N MET A 54 6.16 16.73 -16.40
CA MET A 54 4.97 15.86 -16.48
C MET A 54 3.81 16.51 -17.23
N SER A 55 3.69 17.85 -17.20
CA SER A 55 2.71 18.59 -18.02
C SER A 55 2.97 18.49 -19.52
N HIS A 56 4.13 17.96 -19.94
CA HIS A 56 4.54 17.77 -21.33
C HIS A 56 5.04 16.34 -21.63
N ALA A 57 4.93 15.41 -20.68
CA ALA A 57 5.42 14.04 -20.83
C ALA A 57 4.50 13.26 -21.78
N SER A 58 5.10 12.54 -22.73
CA SER A 58 4.35 11.59 -23.55
C SER A 58 3.96 10.36 -22.72
N PRO A 59 2.95 9.57 -23.14
CA PRO A 59 2.65 8.30 -22.49
C PRO A 59 3.86 7.36 -22.38
N THR A 60 4.75 7.38 -23.39
CA THR A 60 6.01 6.62 -23.38
C THR A 60 6.95 7.09 -22.28
N ASP A 61 7.05 8.41 -22.04
CA ASP A 61 7.88 8.95 -20.97
C ASP A 61 7.38 8.48 -19.60
N VAL A 62 6.06 8.48 -19.38
CA VAL A 62 5.43 8.00 -18.14
C VAL A 62 5.70 6.52 -17.89
N VAL A 63 5.62 5.68 -18.93
CA VAL A 63 5.95 4.24 -18.83
C VAL A 63 7.42 4.03 -18.46
N ASN A 64 8.34 4.72 -19.15
CA ASN A 64 9.78 4.61 -18.87
C ASN A 64 10.12 5.07 -17.45
N MET A 65 9.43 6.11 -16.99
CA MET A 65 9.52 6.67 -15.65
C MET A 65 9.08 5.64 -14.59
N LEU A 66 7.95 4.95 -14.78
CA LEU A 66 7.49 3.89 -13.87
C LEU A 66 8.42 2.67 -13.88
N LEU A 67 8.90 2.24 -15.06
CA LEU A 67 9.88 1.16 -15.18
C LEU A 67 11.17 1.48 -14.42
N HIS A 68 11.65 2.72 -14.56
CA HIS A 68 12.85 3.17 -13.86
C HIS A 68 12.66 3.14 -12.34
N ALA A 69 11.51 3.61 -11.83
CA ALA A 69 11.19 3.54 -10.40
C ALA A 69 11.14 2.10 -9.86
N CYS A 70 10.58 1.16 -10.63
CA CYS A 70 10.59 -0.27 -10.28
C CYS A 70 12.01 -0.83 -10.19
N ALA A 71 12.88 -0.47 -11.14
CA ALA A 71 14.26 -0.92 -11.17
C ALA A 71 15.08 -0.31 -10.00
N ILE A 72 14.87 0.96 -9.67
CA ILE A 72 15.48 1.61 -8.49
C ILE A 72 15.12 0.86 -7.21
N TYR A 73 13.84 0.49 -7.05
CA TYR A 73 13.40 -0.34 -5.91
C TYR A 73 14.19 -1.65 -5.85
N ASP A 74 14.22 -2.39 -6.95
CA ASP A 74 14.86 -3.72 -6.99
C ASP A 74 16.36 -3.67 -6.70
N TYR A 75 17.06 -2.65 -7.23
CA TYR A 75 18.48 -2.43 -6.97
C TYR A 75 18.73 -2.11 -5.49
N SER A 76 17.91 -1.24 -4.89
CA SER A 76 18.01 -0.93 -3.46
C SER A 76 17.71 -2.16 -2.60
N ALA A 77 16.68 -2.93 -2.94
CA ALA A 77 16.30 -4.16 -2.23
C ALA A 77 17.36 -5.27 -2.33
N ALA A 78 18.10 -5.33 -3.44
CA ALA A 78 19.25 -6.22 -3.61
C ALA A 78 20.46 -5.85 -2.73
N GLY A 79 20.39 -4.73 -2.00
CA GLY A 79 21.42 -4.27 -1.08
C GLY A 79 22.54 -3.46 -1.73
N TRP A 80 22.42 -3.12 -3.02
CA TRP A 80 23.36 -2.20 -3.67
C TRP A 80 22.75 -1.45 -4.86
N PRO A 81 22.74 -0.10 -4.83
CA PRO A 81 23.25 0.76 -3.75
C PRO A 81 22.32 0.81 -2.53
N LYS A 82 22.79 1.39 -1.41
CA LYS A 82 22.16 1.20 -0.09
C LYS A 82 20.83 1.92 0.10
N ASN A 83 20.50 2.83 -0.81
CA ASN A 83 19.26 3.56 -0.77
C ASN A 83 18.78 3.91 -2.19
N PRO A 84 17.49 4.26 -2.34
CA PRO A 84 16.89 4.60 -3.63
C PRO A 84 17.50 5.84 -4.33
N ILE A 85 18.09 6.79 -3.58
CA ILE A 85 18.73 7.98 -4.17
C ILE A 85 20.02 7.58 -4.90
N GLU A 86 20.85 6.75 -4.28
CA GLU A 86 22.02 6.19 -4.93
C GLU A 86 21.60 5.29 -6.11
N ALA A 87 20.49 4.55 -5.98
CA ALA A 87 19.98 3.68 -7.04
C ALA A 87 19.58 4.48 -8.27
N TYR A 88 18.89 5.61 -8.08
CA TYR A 88 18.53 6.53 -9.16
C TYR A 88 19.73 7.01 -9.99
N GLN A 89 20.91 7.15 -9.37
CA GLN A 89 22.12 7.61 -10.07
C GLN A 89 22.78 6.55 -10.93
N VAL A 90 22.53 5.27 -10.66
CA VAL A 90 23.24 4.14 -11.29
C VAL A 90 22.35 3.26 -12.15
N VAL A 91 21.04 3.27 -11.91
CA VAL A 91 20.09 2.49 -12.71
C VAL A 91 19.94 3.14 -14.09
N PRO A 92 20.13 2.38 -15.19
CA PRO A 92 19.94 2.91 -16.52
C PRO A 92 18.49 3.34 -16.76
N PRO A 93 18.27 4.51 -17.41
CA PRO A 93 16.96 4.84 -17.95
C PRO A 93 16.48 3.74 -18.90
N ASN A 94 15.17 3.43 -18.88
CA ASN A 94 14.54 2.39 -19.70
C ASN A 94 14.92 0.94 -19.33
N THR A 95 15.35 0.69 -18.09
CA THR A 95 15.52 -0.68 -17.58
C THR A 95 14.19 -1.45 -17.68
N PRO A 96 14.14 -2.61 -18.35
CA PRO A 96 12.92 -3.41 -18.47
C PRO A 96 12.40 -3.86 -17.11
N TYR A 97 11.10 -4.12 -17.02
CA TYR A 97 10.52 -4.69 -15.81
C TYR A 97 11.05 -6.09 -15.56
N THR A 98 11.45 -6.36 -14.32
CA THR A 98 11.74 -7.70 -13.82
C THR A 98 10.98 -7.95 -12.52
N PRO A 99 10.26 -9.08 -12.38
CA PRO A 99 9.71 -9.48 -11.10
C PRO A 99 10.83 -9.56 -10.05
N SER A 100 10.62 -8.92 -8.90
CA SER A 100 11.60 -8.93 -7.82
C SER A 100 11.47 -10.23 -7.03
N PRO A 101 12.58 -10.88 -6.66
CA PRO A 101 12.55 -11.95 -5.67
C PRO A 101 12.46 -11.42 -4.23
N TYR A 102 12.61 -10.11 -4.03
CA TYR A 102 12.64 -9.50 -2.70
C TYR A 102 11.24 -9.09 -2.23
N PRO A 103 10.91 -9.26 -0.94
CA PRO A 103 9.70 -8.72 -0.37
C PRO A 103 9.60 -7.19 -0.54
N LEU A 104 8.37 -6.69 -0.54
CA LEU A 104 8.07 -5.28 -0.37
C LEU A 104 8.55 -4.82 1.01
N ASP A 105 9.21 -3.66 1.05
CA ASP A 105 9.79 -3.10 2.27
C ASP A 105 8.85 -2.17 3.04
N GLY A 106 7.65 -1.91 2.51
CA GLY A 106 6.66 -1.01 3.10
C GLY A 106 7.04 0.48 3.03
N THR A 107 8.13 0.82 2.34
CA THR A 107 8.48 2.20 2.04
C THR A 107 7.68 2.73 0.86
N ILE A 108 7.75 4.04 0.63
CA ILE A 108 7.06 4.68 -0.49
C ILE A 108 7.44 4.12 -1.87
N TRP A 109 8.59 3.45 -1.99
CA TRP A 109 9.04 2.78 -3.22
C TRP A 109 8.30 1.47 -3.49
N SER A 110 7.62 0.90 -2.49
CA SER A 110 6.72 -0.22 -2.68
C SER A 110 5.54 0.14 -3.61
N ILE A 111 5.10 1.41 -3.65
CA ILE A 111 3.97 1.88 -4.49
C ILE A 111 4.25 1.74 -5.99
N PRO A 112 5.32 2.34 -6.57
CA PRO A 112 5.64 2.13 -7.97
C PRO A 112 5.94 0.65 -8.24
N LYS A 113 6.54 -0.08 -7.30
CA LYS A 113 6.82 -1.51 -7.48
C LYS A 113 5.54 -2.34 -7.65
N VAL A 114 4.54 -2.19 -6.79
CA VAL A 114 3.27 -2.94 -6.93
C VAL A 114 2.47 -2.50 -8.15
N THR A 115 2.53 -1.21 -8.49
CA THR A 115 1.88 -0.68 -9.70
C THR A 115 2.52 -1.28 -10.97
N GLY A 116 3.85 -1.29 -11.06
CA GLY A 116 4.55 -1.93 -12.16
C GLY A 116 4.38 -3.45 -12.17
N HIS A 117 4.30 -4.09 -11.00
CA HIS A 117 4.01 -5.53 -10.91
C HIS A 117 2.61 -5.87 -11.40
N TRP A 118 1.62 -5.01 -11.16
CA TRP A 118 0.29 -5.18 -11.72
C TRP A 118 0.29 -5.13 -13.25
N LEU A 119 1.07 -4.22 -13.85
CA LEU A 119 1.18 -4.09 -15.31
C LEU A 119 1.99 -5.22 -15.97
N TRP A 120 3.10 -5.63 -15.36
CA TRP A 120 4.14 -6.45 -16.01
C TRP A 120 4.53 -7.72 -15.27
N GLY A 121 4.02 -7.93 -14.06
CA GLY A 121 4.30 -9.10 -13.21
C GLY A 121 3.53 -10.36 -13.59
N ASN A 122 2.59 -10.29 -14.55
CA ASN A 122 1.84 -11.44 -15.06
C ASN A 122 1.14 -12.24 -13.94
N GLY A 123 0.57 -11.53 -12.97
CA GLY A 123 -0.20 -12.11 -11.87
C GLY A 123 0.62 -12.91 -10.84
N SER A 124 1.95 -12.89 -10.92
CA SER A 124 2.78 -13.60 -9.94
C SER A 124 2.62 -12.98 -8.54
N PRO A 125 2.69 -13.78 -7.46
CA PRO A 125 2.58 -13.23 -6.13
C PRO A 125 3.80 -12.39 -5.76
N VAL A 126 3.57 -11.37 -4.94
CA VAL A 126 4.63 -10.63 -4.22
C VAL A 126 4.45 -10.84 -2.72
N SER A 127 5.50 -10.66 -1.94
CA SER A 127 5.43 -10.76 -0.48
C SER A 127 5.69 -9.42 0.20
N ILE A 128 5.16 -9.26 1.40
CA ILE A 128 5.46 -8.16 2.33
C ILE A 128 5.46 -8.73 3.75
N ASP A 129 6.36 -8.27 4.61
CA ASP A 129 6.29 -8.62 6.03
C ASP A 129 5.25 -7.75 6.73
N ILE A 130 4.45 -8.32 7.63
CA ILE A 130 3.42 -7.58 8.37
C ILE A 130 4.01 -6.40 9.18
N GLU A 131 5.26 -6.52 9.60
CA GLU A 131 6.01 -5.44 10.26
C GLU A 131 6.20 -4.23 9.35
N SER A 132 6.45 -4.45 8.06
CA SER A 132 6.61 -3.40 7.04
C SER A 132 5.30 -2.63 6.79
N LEU A 133 4.15 -3.19 7.13
CA LEU A 133 2.88 -2.47 7.02
C LEU A 133 2.73 -1.37 8.08
N ALA A 134 3.55 -1.40 9.14
CA ALA A 134 3.54 -0.45 10.25
C ALA A 134 2.13 -0.16 10.80
N ILE A 135 1.31 -1.21 10.93
CA ILE A 135 -0.04 -1.12 11.49
C ILE A 135 0.00 -1.07 13.02
N ASN A 136 -0.93 -0.32 13.62
CA ASN A 136 -1.03 -0.15 15.07
C ASN A 136 -2.25 -0.88 15.65
N VAL A 137 -2.07 -2.17 15.93
CA VAL A 137 -3.13 -3.04 16.45
C VAL A 137 -3.41 -2.75 17.93
N THR A 138 -4.34 -1.84 18.19
CA THR A 138 -4.81 -1.49 19.55
C THR A 138 -6.03 -2.31 19.96
N ALA A 139 -6.31 -2.39 21.27
CA ALA A 139 -7.48 -3.07 21.84
C ALA A 139 -8.80 -2.71 21.12
N SER A 140 -9.05 -1.41 20.95
CA SER A 140 -10.26 -0.88 20.30
C SER A 140 -10.41 -1.24 18.82
N ARG A 141 -9.31 -1.66 18.17
CA ARG A 141 -9.29 -2.00 16.75
C ARG A 141 -9.36 -3.50 16.48
N ILE A 142 -9.05 -4.34 17.45
CA ILE A 142 -9.11 -5.80 17.31
C ILE A 142 -10.57 -6.23 17.25
N GLY A 143 -10.99 -6.73 16.08
CA GLY A 143 -12.38 -7.16 15.86
C GLY A 143 -13.39 -6.02 15.96
N ALA A 144 -13.00 -4.76 15.73
CA ALA A 144 -13.91 -3.62 15.81
C ALA A 144 -15.15 -3.83 14.91
N GLY A 145 -16.34 -3.68 15.49
CA GLY A 145 -17.61 -3.91 14.79
C GLY A 145 -18.02 -5.38 14.63
N THR A 146 -17.26 -6.33 15.20
CA THR A 146 -17.66 -7.75 15.29
C THR A 146 -18.12 -8.10 16.70
N GLU A 147 -18.91 -9.16 16.83
CA GLU A 147 -19.36 -9.67 18.13
C GLU A 147 -18.20 -10.16 19.01
N ASN A 148 -17.06 -10.51 18.39
CA ASN A 148 -15.88 -11.06 19.05
C ASN A 148 -14.73 -10.05 19.15
N SER A 149 -15.06 -8.75 19.17
CA SER A 149 -14.08 -7.69 19.43
C SER A 149 -13.36 -7.91 20.77
N PHE A 150 -12.13 -7.40 20.88
CA PHE A 150 -11.36 -7.56 22.12
C PHE A 150 -12.06 -6.92 23.33
N GLU A 151 -12.71 -5.77 23.13
CA GLU A 151 -13.47 -5.09 24.19
C GLU A 151 -14.71 -5.89 24.60
N SER A 152 -15.45 -6.45 23.64
CA SER A 152 -16.58 -7.36 23.93
C SER A 152 -16.13 -8.59 24.71
N PHE A 153 -15.00 -9.18 24.32
CA PHE A 153 -14.44 -10.35 24.99
C PHE A 153 -14.01 -10.02 26.43
N ALA A 154 -13.32 -8.90 26.65
CA ALA A 154 -12.89 -8.47 27.98
C ALA A 154 -14.10 -8.17 28.89
N ALA A 155 -15.18 -7.59 28.35
CA ALA A 155 -16.42 -7.34 29.09
C ALA A 155 -17.16 -8.64 29.46
N ALA A 156 -17.10 -9.66 28.60
CA ALA A 156 -17.71 -10.97 28.84
C ALA A 156 -16.98 -11.80 29.92
N HIS A 157 -15.75 -11.42 30.29
CA HIS A 157 -14.94 -12.08 31.31
C HIS A 157 -14.66 -11.13 32.49
N PRO A 158 -15.68 -10.78 33.32
CA PRO A 158 -15.53 -9.81 34.40
C PRO A 158 -14.76 -10.35 35.61
N ASN A 159 -14.69 -11.67 35.77
CA ASN A 159 -14.07 -12.32 36.92
C ASN A 159 -12.55 -12.46 36.71
N PRO A 160 -11.75 -12.45 37.79
CA PRO A 160 -10.32 -12.74 37.71
C PRO A 160 -10.06 -14.14 37.14
N GLY A 161 -9.05 -14.25 36.28
CA GLY A 161 -8.71 -15.49 35.61
C GLY A 161 -7.96 -15.27 34.31
N THR A 162 -7.52 -16.37 33.71
CA THR A 162 -6.86 -16.41 32.40
C THR A 162 -7.76 -17.11 31.40
N TYR A 163 -7.93 -16.50 30.24
CA TYR A 163 -8.86 -16.89 29.19
C TYR A 163 -8.16 -16.86 27.83
N ASP A 164 -8.35 -17.91 27.04
CA ASP A 164 -7.86 -17.94 25.66
C ASP A 164 -8.74 -17.05 24.79
N TYR A 165 -8.10 -16.17 24.03
CA TYR A 165 -8.76 -15.27 23.10
C TYR A 165 -8.34 -15.58 21.67
N ASP A 166 -9.33 -15.63 20.80
CA ASP A 166 -9.18 -15.71 19.36
C ASP A 166 -10.25 -14.82 18.76
N SER A 167 -9.86 -13.75 18.09
CA SER A 167 -10.78 -12.81 17.47
C SER A 167 -11.60 -13.43 16.33
N GLY A 168 -11.14 -14.54 15.75
CA GLY A 168 -11.51 -14.91 14.38
C GLY A 168 -10.98 -13.89 13.36
N PRO A 169 -11.28 -14.05 12.06
CA PRO A 169 -10.91 -13.07 11.06
C PRO A 169 -11.70 -11.77 11.26
N TYR A 170 -11.03 -10.62 11.15
CA TYR A 170 -11.66 -9.31 11.16
C TYR A 170 -11.01 -8.37 10.15
N GLY A 171 -11.81 -7.46 9.59
CA GLY A 171 -11.32 -6.44 8.67
C GLY A 171 -10.54 -5.35 9.38
N TYR A 172 -9.48 -4.85 8.74
CA TYR A 172 -8.61 -3.82 9.29
C TYR A 172 -8.18 -2.83 8.20
N SER A 173 -8.54 -1.56 8.37
CA SER A 173 -8.10 -0.49 7.48
C SER A 173 -6.70 -0.02 7.84
N THR A 174 -5.70 -0.26 6.98
CA THR A 174 -4.34 0.26 7.20
C THR A 174 -4.28 1.78 7.10
N TYR A 175 -5.18 2.40 6.33
CA TYR A 175 -5.33 3.85 6.26
C TYR A 175 -5.68 4.47 7.62
N GLY A 176 -6.43 3.75 8.46
CA GLY A 176 -6.78 4.20 9.81
C GLY A 176 -5.59 4.41 10.73
N ASP A 177 -4.41 3.86 10.40
CA ASP A 177 -3.15 4.10 11.14
C ASP A 177 -2.35 5.30 10.59
N GLY A 178 -2.86 6.00 9.58
CA GLY A 178 -2.15 7.11 8.94
C GLY A 178 -0.99 6.67 8.03
N ASN A 179 -0.83 5.36 7.78
CA ASN A 179 0.17 4.86 6.84
C ASN A 179 -0.41 4.84 5.41
N ALA A 180 -0.13 5.89 4.65
CA ALA A 180 -0.57 6.03 3.27
C ALA A 180 0.03 4.95 2.34
N VAL A 181 1.25 4.48 2.59
CA VAL A 181 1.89 3.45 1.75
C VAL A 181 1.14 2.13 1.89
N SER A 182 0.93 1.65 3.11
CA SER A 182 0.16 0.42 3.35
C SER A 182 -1.26 0.53 2.80
N ALA A 183 -1.88 1.70 2.89
CA ALA A 183 -3.21 1.93 2.32
C ALA A 183 -3.25 1.82 0.79
N LEU A 184 -2.16 2.20 0.11
CA LEU A 184 -2.05 2.13 -1.35
C LEU A 184 -1.58 0.74 -1.83
N VAL A 185 -0.81 0.02 -1.02
CA VAL A 185 -0.32 -1.33 -1.35
C VAL A 185 -1.37 -2.40 -1.02
N VAL A 186 -1.90 -2.43 0.19
CA VAL A 186 -2.87 -3.47 0.64
C VAL A 186 -4.23 -2.91 1.06
N GLY A 187 -4.32 -1.61 1.34
CA GLY A 187 -5.61 -0.99 1.69
C GLY A 187 -6.23 -1.60 2.96
N GLY A 188 -7.39 -2.24 2.80
CA GLY A 188 -8.07 -2.94 3.90
C GLY A 188 -7.71 -4.42 3.86
N ILE A 189 -7.14 -4.93 4.95
CA ILE A 189 -6.69 -6.32 5.07
C ILE A 189 -7.54 -7.10 6.06
N SER A 190 -7.48 -8.42 6.00
CA SER A 190 -8.05 -9.28 7.04
C SER A 190 -6.96 -9.66 8.04
N LEU A 191 -7.24 -9.50 9.33
CA LEU A 191 -6.35 -9.87 10.43
C LEU A 191 -6.99 -10.95 11.31
N ARG A 192 -6.17 -11.63 12.10
CA ARG A 192 -6.61 -12.47 13.22
C ARG A 192 -5.65 -12.31 14.39
N THR A 193 -6.20 -12.06 15.57
CA THR A 193 -5.46 -11.89 16.82
C THR A 193 -5.79 -13.04 17.74
N THR A 194 -4.75 -13.72 18.23
CA THR A 194 -4.87 -14.85 19.15
C THR A 194 -3.92 -14.66 20.32
N GLY A 195 -4.33 -15.02 21.53
CA GLY A 195 -3.46 -14.94 22.70
C GLY A 195 -4.18 -15.29 24.00
N SER A 196 -3.57 -14.89 25.10
CA SER A 196 -4.09 -15.13 26.44
C SER A 196 -4.44 -13.80 27.11
N PHE A 197 -5.68 -13.66 27.54
CA PHE A 197 -6.19 -12.54 28.32
C PHE A 197 -6.21 -12.93 29.79
N THR A 198 -5.57 -12.16 30.65
CA THR A 198 -5.57 -12.38 32.10
C THR A 198 -6.15 -11.16 32.80
N ARG A 199 -7.23 -11.36 33.55
CA ARG A 199 -7.85 -10.36 34.41
C ARG A 199 -7.44 -10.60 35.86
N MET A 200 -6.97 -9.54 36.51
CA MET A 200 -6.51 -9.55 37.89
C MET A 200 -7.67 -9.24 38.86
N GLU A 201 -7.47 -9.50 40.15
CA GLU A 201 -8.48 -9.25 41.20
C GLU A 201 -8.93 -7.79 41.30
N ASP A 202 -8.05 -6.84 40.96
CA ASP A 202 -8.36 -5.41 40.97
C ASP A 202 -9.11 -4.92 39.71
N GLY A 203 -9.41 -5.82 38.77
CA GLY A 203 -10.06 -5.53 37.50
C GLY A 203 -9.10 -5.11 36.39
N SER A 204 -7.81 -4.90 36.65
CA SER A 204 -6.83 -4.70 35.59
C SER A 204 -6.68 -5.95 34.73
N PHE A 205 -6.20 -5.79 33.51
CA PHE A 205 -5.92 -6.91 32.62
C PHE A 205 -4.59 -6.76 31.87
N THR A 206 -4.06 -7.91 31.47
CA THR A 206 -2.98 -8.06 30.50
C THR A 206 -3.42 -8.99 29.40
N PHE A 207 -3.11 -8.68 28.16
CA PHE A 207 -3.21 -9.59 27.04
C PHE A 207 -1.85 -9.79 26.41
N THR A 208 -1.47 -11.05 26.18
CA THR A 208 -0.23 -11.43 25.50
C THR A 208 -0.59 -12.36 24.35
N GLY A 209 -0.31 -11.94 23.13
CA GLY A 209 -0.68 -12.69 21.93
C GLY A 209 0.08 -12.25 20.69
N SER A 210 -0.47 -12.61 19.55
CA SER A 210 0.04 -12.20 18.26
C SER A 210 -1.08 -11.93 17.27
N THR A 211 -0.84 -11.02 16.33
CA THR A 211 -1.73 -10.68 15.24
C THR A 211 -1.08 -11.07 13.92
N GLY A 212 -1.73 -11.94 13.16
CA GLY A 212 -1.35 -12.28 11.79
C GLY A 212 -2.30 -11.65 10.78
N ALA A 213 -1.84 -11.51 9.55
CA ALA A 213 -2.66 -11.10 8.41
C ALA A 213 -2.92 -12.29 7.49
N TYR A 214 -4.03 -12.23 6.77
CA TYR A 214 -4.27 -13.11 5.63
C TYR A 214 -3.66 -12.49 4.38
N ASP A 215 -3.34 -13.31 3.38
CA ASP A 215 -2.96 -12.83 2.06
C ASP A 215 -4.06 -11.93 1.48
N ASP A 216 -3.64 -10.91 0.76
CA ASP A 216 -4.53 -9.92 0.15
C ASP A 216 -4.42 -9.94 -1.38
N ILE A 217 -5.39 -9.35 -2.05
CA ILE A 217 -5.36 -9.18 -3.51
C ILE A 217 -5.06 -7.72 -3.82
N PHE A 218 -3.91 -7.49 -4.45
CA PHE A 218 -3.67 -6.23 -5.12
C PHE A 218 -4.49 -6.22 -6.40
N ASN A 219 -5.47 -5.33 -6.43
CA ASN A 219 -6.27 -5.05 -7.60
C ASN A 219 -6.38 -3.53 -7.79
N MET A 220 -6.24 -3.08 -9.03
CA MET A 220 -6.27 -1.67 -9.38
C MET A 220 -7.72 -1.18 -9.44
N ASP A 221 -8.40 -1.25 -8.30
CA ASP A 221 -9.85 -1.08 -8.19
C ASP A 221 -10.24 0.25 -7.57
N ARG A 222 -11.42 0.72 -7.97
CA ARG A 222 -12.14 1.76 -7.24
C ARG A 222 -12.64 1.16 -5.93
N ARG A 223 -12.29 1.77 -4.80
CA ARG A 223 -12.70 1.27 -3.47
C ARG A 223 -13.38 2.38 -2.66
N PRO A 224 -14.47 2.08 -1.94
CA PRO A 224 -15.08 3.02 -0.99
C PRO A 224 -14.05 3.48 0.05
N GLY A 225 -14.02 4.79 0.32
CA GLY A 225 -13.09 5.37 1.31
C GLY A 225 -11.73 5.79 0.75
N ARG A 226 -11.50 5.68 -0.56
CA ARG A 226 -10.39 6.37 -1.24
C ARG A 226 -10.82 7.80 -1.64
N PRO A 227 -9.89 8.78 -1.71
CA PRO A 227 -10.20 10.10 -2.24
C PRO A 227 -10.73 9.99 -3.67
N TRP A 228 -11.66 10.86 -4.07
CA TRP A 228 -12.34 10.82 -5.37
C TRP A 228 -11.39 10.86 -6.59
N TRP A 229 -10.16 11.36 -6.44
CA TRP A 229 -9.15 11.36 -7.49
C TRP A 229 -8.45 10.00 -7.69
N ALA A 230 -8.51 9.11 -6.70
CA ALA A 230 -7.94 7.76 -6.81
C ALA A 230 -8.68 6.95 -7.89
N ASP A 231 -9.96 7.23 -8.09
CA ASP A 231 -10.77 6.61 -9.14
C ASP A 231 -10.30 7.01 -10.54
N ALA A 232 -9.86 8.26 -10.74
CA ALA A 232 -9.32 8.72 -12.04
C ALA A 232 -7.98 8.06 -12.38
N VAL A 233 -7.15 7.81 -11.37
CA VAL A 233 -5.86 7.12 -11.52
C VAL A 233 -6.09 5.65 -11.84
N VAL A 234 -7.02 5.03 -11.12
CA VAL A 234 -7.51 3.68 -11.37
C VAL A 234 -8.03 3.55 -12.80
N ASP A 235 -8.81 4.51 -13.29
CA ASP A 235 -9.32 4.50 -14.67
C ASP A 235 -8.21 4.55 -15.72
N VAL A 236 -7.19 5.39 -15.50
CA VAL A 236 -6.02 5.47 -16.39
C VAL A 236 -5.28 4.13 -16.41
N PHE A 237 -4.96 3.53 -15.26
CA PHE A 237 -4.27 2.24 -15.23
C PHE A 237 -5.11 1.10 -15.81
N ASN A 238 -6.41 1.08 -15.55
CA ASN A 238 -7.32 0.10 -16.16
C ASN A 238 -7.42 0.25 -17.68
N SER A 239 -7.25 1.46 -18.23
CA SER A 239 -7.18 1.66 -19.69
C SER A 239 -5.92 1.08 -20.34
N ILE A 240 -4.83 0.93 -19.57
CA ILE A 240 -3.57 0.29 -20.01
C ILE A 240 -3.73 -1.24 -19.96
N GLY A 241 -4.41 -1.74 -18.93
CA GLY A 241 -4.56 -3.16 -18.65
C GLY A 241 -3.41 -3.70 -17.82
N GLY A 242 -3.76 -4.55 -16.86
CA GLY A 242 -2.84 -5.24 -15.96
C GLY A 242 -3.48 -6.51 -15.43
N GLN A 243 -2.79 -7.17 -14.50
CA GLN A 243 -3.24 -8.42 -13.90
C GLN A 243 -3.11 -8.36 -12.39
N ASP A 244 -4.25 -8.58 -11.71
CA ASP A 244 -4.31 -8.72 -10.27
C ASP A 244 -3.38 -9.83 -9.78
N PHE A 245 -2.83 -9.64 -8.59
CA PHE A 245 -1.93 -10.61 -7.99
C PHE A 245 -2.11 -10.68 -6.48
N THR A 246 -1.65 -11.79 -5.90
CA THR A 246 -1.67 -11.99 -4.46
C THR A 246 -0.50 -11.26 -3.80
N VAL A 247 -0.80 -10.50 -2.76
CA VAL A 247 0.18 -9.99 -1.80
C VAL A 247 0.20 -10.94 -0.60
N ILE A 248 1.27 -11.71 -0.49
CA ILE A 248 1.51 -12.62 0.63
C ILE A 248 1.98 -11.79 1.82
N ILE A 249 1.23 -11.80 2.92
CA ILE A 249 1.59 -11.02 4.13
C ILE A 249 2.21 -11.96 5.16
N ASN A 250 3.54 -11.88 5.29
CA ASN A 250 4.31 -12.79 6.12
C ASN A 250 4.39 -12.34 7.59
N GLY A 251 4.58 -13.31 8.47
CA GLY A 251 4.90 -13.06 9.87
C GLY A 251 3.68 -12.77 10.76
N LYS A 252 3.96 -12.37 11.99
CA LYS A 252 2.96 -11.98 12.99
C LYS A 252 3.52 -10.86 13.86
N LEU A 253 2.69 -9.88 14.19
CA LEU A 253 3.02 -8.84 15.15
C LEU A 253 2.78 -9.33 16.57
N PRO A 254 3.71 -9.15 17.53
CA PRO A 254 3.40 -9.35 18.94
C PRO A 254 2.31 -8.35 19.35
N THR A 255 1.30 -8.82 20.09
CA THR A 255 0.20 -8.00 20.57
C THR A 255 0.14 -8.09 22.07
N ASN A 256 0.69 -7.07 22.74
CA ASN A 256 0.75 -6.97 24.19
C ASN A 256 -0.07 -5.77 24.63
N LEU A 257 -1.18 -6.01 25.33
CA LEU A 257 -2.10 -4.97 25.76
C LEU A 257 -2.22 -4.99 27.28
N THR A 258 -2.40 -3.82 27.87
CA THR A 258 -2.72 -3.67 29.29
C THR A 258 -3.86 -2.68 29.43
N GLY A 259 -4.67 -2.83 30.47
CA GLY A 259 -5.79 -1.93 30.72
C GLY A 259 -6.53 -2.26 32.00
N ARG A 260 -7.70 -1.65 32.17
CA ARG A 260 -8.59 -1.86 33.31
C ARG A 260 -10.05 -1.75 32.87
#